data_AF-A0A958ST47-F1
#
_entry.id   AF-A0A958ST47-F1
#
_cell.length_a   1.000
_cell.length_b   1.000
_cell.length_c   1.000
_cell.angle_alpha   90.00
_cell.angle_beta   90.00
_cell.angle_gamma   90.00
#
_symmetry.space_group_name_H-M   'P 1'
#
loop_
_entity.id
_entity.type
_entity.pdbx_description
1 polymer ?
#
loop_
_entity_poly.entity_id
_entity_poly.type
_entity_poly.pdbx_seq_one_letter_code
_entity_poly.pdbx_strand_id
1 'polypeptide(L)'
;MTNLKPSLIVLSLFFSVELFAQLTVRNNAYIFVDDQVLFVEDDVNIQENTANIYLRNEAQLLQGTGTTGNSGIGRLSVYQRGTVNNFNYNYWCSPVGNTSGNNNANRPFTPNNNIYDVTAAPITSSLAAYTSGYNGSSSPLVISSAWLYSYNPGGQYSDWDYIGAGGTVDAGYGFTMKGTTGSGSNQLYDFRGKPNTGEITVQVLAPVAGVPQSTLTGNPYPSALDARDFFHMDPENQAALAGTGAGALYFWEQNSSSHVLASYIGGYATYTIDSGGIVSYIPAPWATYDAAGNVTGGVGTSPNSTPGVDVPGRYLPVGQGFMVEGAANANIYFRNTYREYWKESSGDSHFFRSQDQNASENQNVNEDTSNLLPSNYMRFRIVYDIEHNSQYFSRELLVNMADYATDDYDYGMEAKLSETFPSDAYFVCKNVPFGILAVPFYLDRKIPLVVKVHHQQNVKFRTYALQNFPDDLPVYLHDIDNN
;
A
#
# COMPACT_ATOMS: atom_id res chain seq x y z
N MET A 1 -7.30 -84.66 18.82
CA MET A 1 -6.41 -83.97 17.86
C MET A 1 -7.14 -82.76 17.32
N THR A 2 -7.02 -81.62 17.98
CA THR A 2 -7.64 -80.36 17.59
C THR A 2 -6.54 -79.46 17.03
N ASN A 3 -6.57 -79.25 15.71
CA ASN A 3 -5.63 -78.41 14.98
C ASN A 3 -5.85 -76.94 15.34
N LEU A 4 -4.94 -76.33 16.11
CA LEU A 4 -4.81 -74.88 16.21
C LEU A 4 -4.02 -74.37 15.00
N LYS A 5 -4.66 -73.55 14.16
CA LYS A 5 -3.98 -72.76 13.13
C LYS A 5 -3.37 -71.51 13.78
N PRO A 6 -2.11 -71.15 13.50
CA PRO A 6 -1.56 -69.88 13.94
C PRO A 6 -2.12 -68.75 13.06
N SER A 7 -2.89 -67.84 13.65
CA SER A 7 -3.29 -66.59 13.01
C SER A 7 -2.11 -65.61 13.07
N LEU A 8 -1.54 -65.31 11.90
CA LEU A 8 -0.55 -64.25 11.73
C LEU A 8 -1.27 -62.90 11.80
N ILE A 9 -1.12 -62.17 12.91
CA ILE A 9 -1.55 -60.77 13.01
C ILE A 9 -0.43 -59.91 12.42
N VAL A 10 -0.64 -59.39 11.21
CA VAL A 10 0.20 -58.35 10.61
C VAL A 10 -0.26 -57.02 11.18
N LEU A 11 0.52 -56.45 12.09
CA LEU A 11 0.32 -55.09 12.60
C LEU A 11 0.97 -54.11 11.60
N SER A 12 0.17 -53.56 10.69
CA SER A 12 0.61 -52.52 9.76
C SER A 12 0.67 -51.18 10.49
N LEU A 13 1.86 -50.77 10.94
CA LEU A 13 2.12 -49.42 11.42
C LEU A 13 2.28 -48.48 10.21
N PHE A 14 1.25 -47.68 9.94
CA PHE A 14 1.36 -46.54 9.01
C PHE A 14 2.06 -45.40 9.73
N PHE A 15 3.33 -45.14 9.40
CA PHE A 15 3.98 -43.88 9.75
C PHE A 15 3.64 -42.85 8.68
N SER A 16 2.85 -41.83 9.04
CA SER A 16 2.75 -40.59 8.26
C SER A 16 3.95 -39.73 8.64
N VAL A 17 4.92 -39.59 7.73
CA VAL A 17 5.99 -38.60 7.88
C VAL A 17 5.52 -37.36 7.14
N GLU A 18 5.16 -36.31 7.88
CA GLU A 18 4.97 -34.99 7.28
C GLU A 18 6.36 -34.46 6.88
N LEU A 19 6.62 -34.38 5.58
CA LEU A 19 7.81 -33.73 5.04
C LEU A 19 7.53 -32.24 4.92
N PHE A 20 7.99 -31.45 5.89
CA PHE A 20 8.00 -29.99 5.76
C PHE A 20 9.11 -29.61 4.77
N ALA A 21 8.73 -28.95 3.67
CA ALA A 21 9.70 -28.45 2.69
C ALA A 21 10.40 -27.21 3.26
N GLN A 22 11.52 -27.43 3.95
CA GLN A 22 12.43 -26.39 4.47
C GLN A 22 13.53 -26.05 3.46
N LEU A 23 13.90 -24.77 3.36
CA LEU A 23 14.96 -24.30 2.47
C LEU A 23 16.19 -23.85 3.27
N THR A 24 17.35 -24.45 3.02
CA THR A 24 18.60 -24.03 3.69
C THR A 24 19.67 -23.66 2.67
N VAL A 25 20.21 -22.45 2.78
CA VAL A 25 21.37 -21.98 2.01
C VAL A 25 22.58 -21.92 2.95
N ARG A 26 23.68 -22.55 2.55
CA ARG A 26 24.86 -22.73 3.41
C ARG A 26 26.17 -22.27 2.78
N ASN A 27 27.16 -22.08 3.63
CA ASN A 27 28.52 -21.68 3.30
C ASN A 27 28.53 -20.31 2.57
N ASN A 28 29.17 -20.25 1.41
CA ASN A 28 29.13 -19.10 0.50
C ASN A 28 28.21 -19.34 -0.72
N ALA A 29 27.32 -20.34 -0.65
CA ALA A 29 26.40 -20.64 -1.72
C ALA A 29 25.30 -19.56 -1.81
N TYR A 30 24.67 -19.49 -2.97
CA TYR A 30 23.50 -18.65 -3.16
C TYR A 30 22.44 -19.35 -3.98
N ILE A 31 21.20 -18.91 -3.80
CA ILE A 31 20.08 -19.20 -4.71
C ILE A 31 19.83 -17.93 -5.51
N PHE A 32 19.72 -18.07 -6.83
CA PHE A 32 19.37 -16.98 -7.74
C PHE A 32 18.03 -17.30 -8.39
N VAL A 33 17.05 -16.44 -8.15
CA VAL A 33 15.68 -16.57 -8.67
C VAL A 33 15.44 -15.38 -9.57
N ASP A 34 15.03 -15.66 -10.80
CA ASP A 34 14.86 -14.66 -11.84
C ASP A 34 13.48 -14.83 -12.48
N ASP A 35 12.64 -13.80 -12.42
CA ASP A 35 11.31 -13.79 -13.04
C ASP A 35 10.40 -14.97 -12.64
N GLN A 36 10.61 -15.54 -11.45
CA GLN A 36 9.94 -16.74 -10.95
C GLN A 36 9.59 -16.63 -9.47
N VAL A 37 8.67 -17.48 -9.01
CA VAL A 37 8.39 -17.68 -7.59
C VAL A 37 9.32 -18.73 -6.99
N LEU A 38 9.90 -18.44 -5.82
CA LEU A 38 10.50 -19.41 -4.93
C LEU A 38 9.51 -19.70 -3.80
N PHE A 39 8.90 -20.88 -3.82
CA PHE A 39 7.96 -21.30 -2.78
C PHE A 39 8.63 -22.16 -1.71
N VAL A 40 8.39 -21.86 -0.43
CA VAL A 40 8.89 -22.63 0.73
C VAL A 40 7.77 -22.81 1.74
N GLU A 41 7.47 -24.03 2.16
CA GLU A 41 6.27 -24.28 2.98
C GLU A 41 6.40 -23.73 4.41
N ASP A 42 7.58 -23.91 5.02
CA ASP A 42 7.81 -23.55 6.43
C ASP A 42 8.92 -22.51 6.58
N ASP A 43 10.17 -22.93 6.82
CA ASP A 43 11.27 -22.01 7.11
C ASP A 43 12.31 -21.89 5.98
N VAL A 44 12.85 -20.67 5.88
CA VAL A 44 14.06 -20.35 5.14
C VAL A 44 15.19 -20.12 6.14
N ASN A 45 16.24 -20.93 6.04
CA ASN A 45 17.47 -20.80 6.82
C ASN A 45 18.63 -20.35 5.92
N ILE A 46 19.02 -19.07 6.02
CA ILE A 46 20.18 -18.51 5.30
C ILE A 46 21.35 -18.46 6.28
N GLN A 47 22.07 -19.58 6.42
CA GLN A 47 22.78 -19.87 7.67
C GLN A 47 23.95 -18.92 7.94
N GLU A 48 24.91 -18.80 7.02
CA GLU A 48 26.12 -17.99 7.20
C GLU A 48 25.96 -16.60 6.57
N ASN A 49 26.73 -15.61 7.05
CA ASN A 49 26.67 -14.23 6.54
C ASN A 49 27.13 -14.09 5.06
N THR A 50 27.73 -15.14 4.51
CA THR A 50 28.13 -15.28 3.11
C THR A 50 27.09 -15.99 2.24
N ALA A 51 26.05 -16.59 2.85
CA ALA A 51 24.97 -17.25 2.14
C ALA A 51 23.91 -16.24 1.71
N ASN A 52 23.37 -16.38 0.49
CA ASN A 52 22.45 -15.40 -0.07
C ASN A 52 21.29 -16.02 -0.87
N ILE A 53 20.17 -15.31 -0.92
CA ILE A 53 19.09 -15.52 -1.90
C ILE A 53 18.93 -14.23 -2.69
N TYR A 54 18.97 -14.29 -4.02
CA TYR A 54 18.81 -13.14 -4.89
C TYR A 54 17.51 -13.26 -5.67
N LEU A 55 16.61 -12.29 -5.49
CA LEU A 55 15.36 -12.17 -6.24
C LEU A 55 15.52 -11.08 -7.30
N ARG A 56 15.40 -11.43 -8.59
CA ARG A 56 15.56 -10.51 -9.73
C ARG A 56 14.37 -10.56 -10.67
N ASN A 57 14.18 -9.45 -11.39
CA ASN A 57 13.12 -9.27 -12.38
C ASN A 57 11.75 -9.72 -11.83
N GLU A 58 11.33 -9.12 -10.71
CA GLU A 58 10.03 -9.41 -10.07
C GLU A 58 9.88 -10.83 -9.50
N ALA A 59 11.00 -11.57 -9.35
CA ALA A 59 11.02 -12.78 -8.56
C ALA A 59 10.63 -12.51 -7.09
N GLN A 60 9.96 -13.49 -6.49
CA GLN A 60 9.40 -13.39 -5.14
C GLN A 60 9.69 -14.65 -4.35
N LEU A 61 9.89 -14.50 -3.04
CA LEU A 61 9.89 -15.62 -2.11
C LEU A 61 8.49 -15.70 -1.53
N LEU A 62 7.73 -16.76 -1.82
CA LEU A 62 6.43 -17.02 -1.21
C LEU A 62 6.58 -18.10 -0.13
N GLN A 63 6.00 -17.89 1.06
CA GLN A 63 6.03 -18.90 2.12
C GLN A 63 4.63 -19.37 2.51
N GLY A 64 4.51 -20.68 2.75
CA GLY A 64 3.30 -21.34 3.23
C GLY A 64 2.98 -21.03 4.69
N THR A 65 2.10 -21.84 5.28
CA THR A 65 1.55 -21.57 6.62
C THR A 65 2.36 -22.17 7.77
N GLY A 66 3.59 -22.64 7.50
CA GLY A 66 4.48 -23.15 8.53
C GLY A 66 4.80 -22.10 9.60
N THR A 67 5.01 -22.58 10.82
CA THR A 67 5.13 -21.75 12.03
C THR A 67 6.56 -21.62 12.54
N THR A 68 7.54 -22.24 11.87
CA THR A 68 8.91 -22.31 12.37
C THR A 68 9.59 -20.95 12.34
N GLY A 69 9.34 -20.13 11.31
CA GLY A 69 9.97 -18.81 11.12
C GLY A 69 11.38 -18.89 10.54
N ASN A 70 11.85 -17.82 9.90
CA ASN A 70 13.11 -17.81 9.15
C ASN A 70 14.34 -17.60 10.05
N SER A 71 15.44 -18.30 9.77
CA SER A 71 16.67 -18.26 10.59
C SER A 71 17.94 -17.96 9.79
N GLY A 72 19.06 -17.88 10.49
CA GLY A 72 20.38 -17.60 9.93
C GLY A 72 20.77 -16.12 9.94
N ILE A 73 22.00 -15.84 9.50
CA ILE A 73 22.60 -14.50 9.45
C ILE A 73 23.04 -14.08 8.03
N GLY A 74 22.72 -14.90 7.02
CA GLY A 74 22.81 -14.54 5.61
C GLY A 74 21.64 -13.66 5.17
N ARG A 75 21.58 -13.36 3.87
CA ARG A 75 20.69 -12.32 3.34
C ARG A 75 19.85 -12.78 2.15
N LEU A 76 18.55 -12.49 2.18
CA LEU A 76 17.76 -12.32 0.97
C LEU A 76 18.01 -10.91 0.42
N SER A 77 18.10 -10.78 -0.90
CA SER A 77 18.29 -9.53 -1.64
C SER A 77 17.13 -9.37 -2.63
N VAL A 78 16.40 -8.27 -2.54
CA VAL A 78 15.31 -7.90 -3.45
C VAL A 78 15.50 -6.47 -3.92
N TYR A 79 15.37 -6.28 -5.23
CA TYR A 79 15.48 -4.96 -5.86
C TYR A 79 14.17 -4.19 -5.70
N GLN A 80 14.29 -2.92 -5.33
CA GLN A 80 13.20 -1.97 -5.17
C GLN A 80 13.54 -0.69 -5.93
N ARG A 81 12.53 0.01 -6.44
CA ARG A 81 12.73 1.24 -7.22
C ARG A 81 12.03 2.40 -6.54
N GLY A 82 12.74 3.49 -6.30
CA GLY A 82 12.17 4.70 -5.73
C GLY A 82 12.28 5.91 -6.65
N THR A 83 11.68 7.01 -6.23
CA THR A 83 11.65 8.28 -6.96
C THR A 83 13.05 8.91 -7.11
N VAL A 84 13.27 9.63 -8.21
CA VAL A 84 14.50 10.42 -8.49
C VAL A 84 14.32 11.94 -8.39
N ASN A 85 13.23 12.37 -7.77
CA ASN A 85 13.01 13.77 -7.44
C ASN A 85 13.48 14.05 -6.02
N ASN A 86 14.32 15.06 -5.90
CA ASN A 86 14.88 15.60 -4.66
C ASN A 86 13.85 16.29 -3.74
N PHE A 87 12.56 16.15 -4.03
CA PHE A 87 11.42 16.67 -3.27
C PHE A 87 10.32 15.62 -3.06
N ASN A 88 10.52 14.40 -3.58
CA ASN A 88 9.58 13.32 -3.48
C ASN A 88 10.01 12.35 -2.38
N TYR A 89 9.03 11.90 -1.59
CA TYR A 89 9.19 10.82 -0.63
C TYR A 89 8.77 9.49 -1.25
N ASN A 90 9.46 8.44 -0.84
CA ASN A 90 9.04 7.07 -1.02
C ASN A 90 8.46 6.58 0.31
N TYR A 91 7.34 5.86 0.26
CA TYR A 91 6.72 5.23 1.42
C TYR A 91 6.98 3.74 1.31
N TRP A 92 7.74 3.19 2.26
CA TRP A 92 8.21 1.81 2.24
C TRP A 92 7.70 1.03 3.44
N CYS A 93 7.52 -0.27 3.28
CA CYS A 93 7.50 -1.24 4.37
C CYS A 93 8.51 -2.33 4.03
N SER A 94 9.53 -2.56 4.87
CA SER A 94 10.64 -3.40 4.45
C SER A 94 10.24 -4.89 4.37
N PRO A 95 10.56 -5.60 3.26
CA PRO A 95 10.35 -7.05 3.15
C PRO A 95 11.37 -7.88 3.94
N VAL A 96 12.40 -7.22 4.48
CA VAL A 96 13.54 -7.84 5.16
C VAL A 96 13.92 -7.09 6.43
N GLY A 97 14.40 -7.82 7.43
CA GLY A 97 14.96 -7.30 8.68
C GLY A 97 16.49 -7.38 8.75
N ASN A 98 17.10 -6.77 9.77
CA ASN A 98 18.54 -6.90 10.02
C ASN A 98 18.98 -8.36 10.29
N THR A 99 20.26 -8.66 10.06
CA THR A 99 20.81 -10.02 10.22
C THR A 99 21.66 -10.20 11.48
N SER A 100 21.43 -9.39 12.51
CA SER A 100 22.24 -9.39 13.74
C SER A 100 22.04 -10.61 14.65
N GLY A 101 21.02 -11.44 14.41
CA GLY A 101 20.69 -12.60 15.24
C GLY A 101 20.25 -13.83 14.46
N ASN A 102 20.79 -14.99 14.82
CA ASN A 102 20.39 -16.30 14.31
C ASN A 102 19.28 -16.89 15.19
N ASN A 103 18.04 -16.51 14.92
CA ASN A 103 16.83 -17.05 15.53
C ASN A 103 15.69 -16.95 14.51
N ASN A 104 14.54 -17.52 14.85
CA ASN A 104 13.38 -17.61 13.98
C ASN A 104 12.48 -16.36 13.99
N ALA A 105 12.83 -15.34 14.76
CA ALA A 105 12.04 -14.11 14.85
C ALA A 105 12.33 -13.19 13.67
N ASN A 106 11.28 -12.54 13.16
CA ASN A 106 11.42 -11.34 12.34
C ASN A 106 12.27 -10.30 13.08
N ARG A 107 13.03 -9.51 12.32
CA ARG A 107 13.97 -8.53 12.88
C ARG A 107 13.59 -7.15 12.40
N PRO A 108 13.80 -6.10 13.21
CA PRO A 108 13.60 -4.73 12.74
C PRO A 108 14.48 -4.42 11.53
N PHE A 109 13.96 -3.63 10.62
CA PHE A 109 14.72 -3.02 9.54
C PHE A 109 15.59 -1.89 10.10
N THR A 110 16.81 -1.75 9.58
CA THR A 110 17.70 -0.62 9.88
C THR A 110 18.25 -0.09 8.55
N PRO A 111 18.02 1.18 8.18
CA PRO A 111 18.41 1.70 6.88
C PRO A 111 19.89 1.42 6.54
N ASN A 112 20.81 1.78 7.43
CA ASN A 112 22.25 1.56 7.24
C ASN A 112 22.72 0.12 7.47
N ASN A 113 21.82 -0.84 7.58
CA ASN A 113 22.15 -2.27 7.57
C ASN A 113 21.48 -3.02 6.42
N ASN A 114 20.39 -2.48 5.89
CA ASN A 114 19.50 -3.20 4.99
C ASN A 114 19.38 -2.59 3.60
N ILE A 115 19.77 -1.33 3.37
CA ILE A 115 19.76 -0.72 2.02
C ILE A 115 21.17 -0.71 1.41
N TYR A 116 21.28 -1.26 0.21
CA TYR A 116 22.53 -1.40 -0.53
C TYR A 116 22.48 -0.66 -1.88
N ASP A 117 23.64 -0.13 -2.28
CA ASP A 117 23.95 0.40 -3.61
C ASP A 117 24.32 -0.74 -4.56
N VAL A 118 23.65 -0.83 -5.71
CA VAL A 118 23.95 -1.84 -6.73
C VAL A 118 25.17 -1.39 -7.55
N THR A 119 26.34 -1.91 -7.20
CA THR A 119 27.62 -1.52 -7.85
C THR A 119 27.95 -2.34 -9.09
N ALA A 120 27.45 -3.57 -9.19
CA ALA A 120 27.45 -4.35 -10.42
C ALA A 120 26.31 -5.38 -10.44
N ALA A 121 25.40 -5.25 -11.40
CA ALA A 121 24.34 -6.22 -11.62
C ALA A 121 24.91 -7.62 -11.99
N PRO A 122 24.19 -8.72 -11.68
CA PRO A 122 22.90 -8.74 -10.99
C PRO A 122 22.99 -8.92 -9.47
N ILE A 123 24.16 -9.16 -8.87
CA ILE A 123 24.24 -9.57 -7.45
C ILE A 123 25.22 -8.77 -6.59
N THR A 124 26.04 -7.91 -7.19
CA THR A 124 27.09 -7.20 -6.45
C THR A 124 26.56 -5.85 -5.99
N SER A 125 26.50 -5.68 -4.67
CA SER A 125 26.07 -4.43 -4.04
C SER A 125 26.95 -4.15 -2.82
N SER A 126 27.16 -2.87 -2.53
CA SER A 126 27.79 -2.38 -1.29
C SER A 126 26.75 -1.70 -0.41
N LEU A 127 26.96 -1.66 0.90
CA LEU A 127 26.04 -0.95 1.79
C LEU A 127 25.93 0.52 1.35
N ALA A 128 24.71 1.07 1.31
CA ALA A 128 24.49 2.45 0.88
C ALA A 128 25.19 3.43 1.84
N ALA A 129 25.70 4.54 1.30
CA ALA A 129 26.23 5.62 2.11
C ALA A 129 25.12 6.53 2.62
N TYR A 130 25.39 7.26 3.71
CA TYR A 130 24.43 8.17 4.32
C TYR A 130 25.04 9.54 4.56
N THR A 131 24.23 10.59 4.44
CA THR A 131 24.61 11.98 4.73
C THR A 131 23.64 12.62 5.72
N SER A 132 24.13 13.60 6.49
CA SER A 132 23.29 14.48 7.32
C SER A 132 22.73 15.66 6.54
N GLY A 133 23.22 15.92 5.32
CA GLY A 133 22.67 16.94 4.44
C GLY A 133 21.29 16.54 3.91
N TYR A 134 20.53 17.52 3.41
CA TYR A 134 19.15 17.29 2.95
C TYR A 134 19.02 16.53 1.63
N ASN A 135 20.09 16.34 0.87
CA ASN A 135 20.01 15.76 -0.47
C ASN A 135 20.95 14.55 -0.59
N GLY A 136 20.42 13.48 -1.17
CA GLY A 136 21.17 12.29 -1.55
C GLY A 136 21.62 12.29 -3.01
N SER A 137 22.47 11.34 -3.38
CA SER A 137 22.92 11.08 -4.74
C SER A 137 22.58 9.66 -5.16
N SER A 138 22.35 9.45 -6.45
CA SER A 138 21.99 8.15 -7.05
C SER A 138 23.20 7.28 -7.37
N SER A 139 24.34 7.87 -7.69
CA SER A 139 25.56 7.16 -8.09
C SER A 139 26.83 7.97 -7.71
N PRO A 140 27.64 7.49 -6.74
CA PRO A 140 27.33 6.41 -5.81
C PRO A 140 26.07 6.74 -4.98
N LEU A 141 25.36 5.71 -4.52
CA LEU A 141 24.14 5.88 -3.74
C LEU A 141 24.49 6.48 -2.36
N VAL A 142 23.96 7.67 -2.11
CA VAL A 142 24.01 8.35 -0.82
C VAL A 142 22.59 8.72 -0.42
N ILE A 143 22.13 8.25 0.73
CA ILE A 143 20.78 8.50 1.26
C ILE A 143 20.86 9.62 2.29
N SER A 144 19.96 10.59 2.20
CA SER A 144 19.84 11.65 3.20
C SER A 144 19.15 11.11 4.46
N SER A 145 19.83 11.19 5.59
CA SER A 145 19.27 10.75 6.88
C SER A 145 18.16 11.68 7.37
N ALA A 146 18.15 12.93 6.91
CA ALA A 146 17.24 13.98 7.35
C ALA A 146 15.76 13.71 7.02
N TRP A 147 15.47 12.73 6.17
CA TRP A 147 14.15 12.41 5.63
C TRP A 147 13.75 10.95 5.83
N LEU A 148 14.32 10.33 6.87
CA LEU A 148 13.96 8.98 7.30
C LEU A 148 13.09 9.07 8.54
N TYR A 149 11.79 8.85 8.38
CA TYR A 149 10.81 8.89 9.46
C TYR A 149 9.86 7.70 9.43
N SER A 150 9.36 7.30 10.60
CA SER A 150 8.21 6.40 10.75
C SER A 150 7.01 7.15 11.34
N TYR A 151 5.84 6.51 11.38
CA TYR A 151 4.64 7.10 11.98
C TYR A 151 3.83 5.99 12.67
N ASN A 152 3.87 5.93 14.01
CA ASN A 152 3.40 4.76 14.76
C ASN A 152 2.78 5.08 16.14
N PRO A 153 1.47 4.89 16.29
CA PRO A 153 0.41 5.60 15.58
C PRO A 153 0.35 7.05 16.04
N GLY A 154 -0.14 7.96 15.21
CA GLY A 154 -0.23 9.40 15.55
C GLY A 154 -1.45 10.08 14.95
N GLY A 155 -1.84 11.23 15.49
CA GLY A 155 -2.98 12.02 15.00
C GLY A 155 -2.60 13.37 14.38
N GLN A 156 -1.32 13.76 14.44
CA GLN A 156 -0.86 15.07 14.03
C GLN A 156 0.50 14.98 13.32
N TYR A 157 0.81 16.00 12.51
CA TYR A 157 2.08 16.06 11.81
C TYR A 157 3.31 16.06 12.74
N SER A 158 3.19 16.54 13.97
CA SER A 158 4.29 16.48 14.94
C SER A 158 4.63 15.05 15.43
N ASP A 159 3.77 14.08 15.14
CA ASP A 159 3.91 12.70 15.61
C ASP A 159 4.80 11.84 14.70
N TRP A 160 5.37 12.43 13.63
CA TRP A 160 6.40 11.76 12.82
C TRP A 160 7.66 11.49 13.64
N ASP A 161 8.07 10.22 13.70
CA ASP A 161 9.23 9.76 14.45
C ASP A 161 10.47 9.77 13.57
N TYR A 162 11.45 10.61 13.90
CA TYR A 162 12.75 10.60 13.22
C TYR A 162 13.52 9.32 13.54
N ILE A 163 13.81 8.50 12.53
CA ILE A 163 14.61 7.28 12.68
C ILE A 163 16.07 7.49 12.22
N GLY A 164 16.29 8.34 11.22
CA GLY A 164 17.62 8.52 10.63
C GLY A 164 18.23 7.23 10.08
N ALA A 165 19.53 7.25 9.77
CA ALA A 165 20.21 6.11 9.14
C ALA A 165 20.34 4.86 10.04
N GLY A 166 20.46 5.06 11.35
CA GLY A 166 20.73 4.01 12.33
C GLY A 166 19.52 3.60 13.19
N GLY A 167 18.37 4.26 13.02
CA GLY A 167 17.14 3.89 13.70
C GLY A 167 16.57 2.58 13.19
N THR A 168 15.63 2.02 13.95
CA THR A 168 14.98 0.75 13.65
C THR A 168 13.51 0.95 13.36
N VAL A 169 12.99 0.17 12.42
CA VAL A 169 11.55 0.08 12.10
C VAL A 169 11.16 -1.38 12.23
N ASP A 170 10.20 -1.69 13.10
CA ASP A 170 9.75 -3.06 13.31
C ASP A 170 9.07 -3.62 12.04
N ALA A 171 9.11 -4.94 11.86
CA ALA A 171 8.47 -5.58 10.71
C ALA A 171 6.98 -5.23 10.66
N GLY A 172 6.45 -4.94 9.47
CA GLY A 172 5.06 -4.45 9.30
C GLY A 172 4.94 -2.92 9.37
N TYR A 173 5.81 -2.24 10.11
CA TYR A 173 5.82 -0.79 10.14
C TYR A 173 6.57 -0.22 8.93
N GLY A 174 6.07 0.91 8.44
CA GLY A 174 6.64 1.59 7.30
C GLY A 174 7.50 2.79 7.69
N PHE A 175 8.21 3.31 6.69
CA PHE A 175 9.05 4.49 6.80
C PHE A 175 9.05 5.30 5.51
N THR A 176 9.31 6.59 5.65
CA THR A 176 9.54 7.49 4.51
C THR A 176 11.02 7.56 4.18
N MET A 177 11.32 7.74 2.90
CA MET A 177 12.69 7.99 2.42
C MET A 177 12.65 8.91 1.22
N LYS A 178 13.36 10.03 1.30
CA LYS A 178 13.50 10.97 0.19
C LYS A 178 14.16 10.35 -1.05
N GLY A 179 13.70 10.75 -2.23
CA GLY A 179 14.30 10.41 -3.52
C GLY A 179 15.71 10.97 -3.71
N THR A 180 16.46 10.38 -4.65
CA THR A 180 17.86 10.73 -4.92
C THR A 180 18.00 11.64 -6.13
N THR A 181 19.12 12.37 -6.24
CA THR A 181 19.46 13.10 -7.47
C THR A 181 20.40 12.34 -8.39
N GLY A 182 20.31 12.61 -9.69
CA GLY A 182 21.35 12.27 -10.67
C GLY A 182 21.12 11.00 -11.50
N SER A 183 20.00 10.30 -11.30
CA SER A 183 19.60 9.17 -12.15
C SER A 183 18.53 9.61 -13.15
N GLY A 184 18.63 9.16 -14.40
CA GLY A 184 17.64 9.40 -15.46
C GLY A 184 16.43 8.47 -15.42
N SER A 185 16.41 7.53 -14.47
CA SER A 185 15.33 6.54 -14.23
C SER A 185 15.14 6.34 -12.73
N ASN A 186 14.04 5.73 -12.29
CA ASN A 186 13.78 5.44 -10.87
C ASN A 186 15.02 4.83 -10.17
N GLN A 187 15.35 5.34 -8.99
CA GLN A 187 16.54 4.92 -8.25
C GLN A 187 16.40 3.47 -7.85
N LEU A 188 17.38 2.66 -8.22
CA LEU A 188 17.46 1.26 -7.81
C LEU A 188 18.06 1.16 -6.40
N TYR A 189 17.36 0.47 -5.52
CA TYR A 189 17.81 0.09 -4.19
C TYR A 189 17.84 -1.44 -4.10
N ASP A 190 18.81 -1.97 -3.38
CA ASP A 190 18.87 -3.39 -3.06
C ASP A 190 18.61 -3.58 -1.56
N PHE A 191 17.39 -4.01 -1.23
CA PHE A 191 16.98 -4.32 0.12
C PHE A 191 17.53 -5.70 0.47
N ARG A 192 18.45 -5.77 1.42
CA ARG A 192 19.08 -7.01 1.87
C ARG A 192 18.88 -7.26 3.35
N GLY A 193 18.49 -8.47 3.72
CA GLY A 193 18.30 -8.82 5.12
C GLY A 193 17.74 -10.22 5.33
N LYS A 194 17.33 -10.51 6.57
CA LYS A 194 16.56 -11.72 6.87
C LYS A 194 15.15 -11.55 6.30
N PRO A 195 14.64 -12.46 5.45
CA PRO A 195 13.30 -12.33 4.90
C PRO A 195 12.24 -12.42 5.99
N ASN A 196 11.30 -11.49 5.99
CA ASN A 196 10.15 -11.50 6.88
C ASN A 196 9.19 -12.65 6.50
N THR A 197 8.57 -13.28 7.50
CA THR A 197 7.61 -14.39 7.31
C THR A 197 6.63 -14.48 8.47
N GLY A 198 5.61 -15.33 8.33
CA GLY A 198 4.73 -15.75 9.41
C GLY A 198 3.63 -14.74 9.68
N GLU A 199 3.34 -14.51 10.96
CA GLU A 199 2.43 -13.46 11.41
C GLU A 199 3.24 -12.22 11.83
N ILE A 200 2.84 -11.06 11.35
CA ILE A 200 3.43 -9.75 11.69
C ILE A 200 2.31 -8.84 12.16
N THR A 201 2.53 -8.19 13.31
CA THR A 201 1.53 -7.36 13.98
C THR A 201 1.89 -5.88 13.90
N VAL A 202 0.92 -5.04 13.60
CA VAL A 202 1.03 -3.57 13.62
C VAL A 202 -0.09 -3.00 14.47
N GLN A 203 0.23 -2.11 15.39
CA GLN A 203 -0.77 -1.46 16.23
C GLN A 203 -1.53 -0.37 15.45
N VAL A 204 -2.83 -0.28 15.69
CA VAL A 204 -3.69 0.84 15.29
C VAL A 204 -4.47 1.36 16.50
N LEU A 205 -4.84 2.64 16.48
CA LEU A 205 -5.57 3.27 17.57
C LEU A 205 -6.90 3.84 17.09
N ALA A 206 -7.90 3.82 17.97
CA ALA A 206 -9.16 4.50 17.75
C ALA A 206 -8.96 6.03 17.70
N PRO A 207 -9.87 6.78 17.06
CA PRO A 207 -9.81 8.24 17.07
C PRO A 207 -9.77 8.82 18.49
N VAL A 208 -8.88 9.79 18.72
CA VAL A 208 -8.74 10.51 19.99
C VAL A 208 -9.38 11.88 19.86
N ALA A 209 -10.42 12.16 20.65
CA ALA A 209 -11.19 13.41 20.57
C ALA A 209 -11.70 13.74 19.15
N GLY A 210 -12.06 12.71 18.38
CA GLY A 210 -12.53 12.84 17.00
C GLY A 210 -11.42 12.99 15.95
N VAL A 211 -10.15 13.04 16.37
CA VAL A 211 -8.98 13.04 15.47
C VAL A 211 -8.60 11.59 15.17
N PRO A 212 -8.62 11.15 13.90
CA PRO A 212 -8.15 9.82 13.52
C PRO A 212 -6.70 9.58 13.96
N GLN A 213 -6.34 8.32 14.19
CA GLN A 213 -4.97 7.93 14.51
C GLN A 213 -4.44 7.07 13.37
N SER A 214 -3.47 7.59 12.64
CA SER A 214 -2.87 6.92 11.48
C SER A 214 -1.63 6.14 11.88
N THR A 215 -1.31 5.10 11.12
CA THR A 215 -0.07 4.32 11.23
C THR A 215 0.50 4.13 9.83
N LEU A 216 1.78 4.41 9.65
CA LEU A 216 2.50 4.07 8.44
C LEU A 216 2.87 2.59 8.48
N THR A 217 2.29 1.81 7.58
CA THR A 217 2.50 0.37 7.42
C THR A 217 2.68 0.03 5.94
N GLY A 218 2.63 -1.24 5.56
CA GLY A 218 2.75 -1.65 4.18
C GLY A 218 2.94 -3.15 4.03
N ASN A 219 3.20 -3.61 2.80
CA ASN A 219 3.51 -5.02 2.56
C ASN A 219 4.88 -5.40 3.15
N PRO A 220 4.94 -6.22 4.23
CA PRO A 220 6.19 -6.54 4.91
C PRO A 220 6.87 -7.79 4.35
N TYR A 221 6.34 -8.41 3.30
CA TYR A 221 6.81 -9.69 2.79
C TYR A 221 7.61 -9.57 1.49
N PRO A 222 8.56 -10.48 1.21
CA PRO A 222 9.27 -10.57 -0.06
C PRO A 222 8.42 -11.21 -1.19
N SER A 223 7.10 -10.99 -1.17
CA SER A 223 6.12 -11.35 -2.19
C SER A 223 4.99 -10.31 -2.22
N ALA A 224 4.12 -10.34 -3.24
CA ALA A 224 2.91 -9.54 -3.22
C ALA A 224 1.97 -9.97 -2.07
N LEU A 225 1.10 -9.05 -1.66
CA LEU A 225 0.12 -9.21 -0.58
C LEU A 225 -1.27 -8.89 -1.12
N ASP A 226 -2.24 -9.77 -0.92
CA ASP A 226 -3.63 -9.54 -1.34
C ASP A 226 -4.34 -8.57 -0.38
N ALA A 227 -4.70 -7.38 -0.87
CA ALA A 227 -5.42 -6.38 -0.08
C ALA A 227 -6.83 -6.86 0.31
N ARG A 228 -7.48 -7.69 -0.51
CA ARG A 228 -8.79 -8.26 -0.18
C ARG A 228 -8.67 -9.15 1.05
N ASP A 229 -7.64 -9.97 1.10
CA ASP A 229 -7.45 -10.90 2.22
C ASP A 229 -7.05 -10.16 3.49
N PHE A 230 -6.21 -9.12 3.35
CA PHE A 230 -5.88 -8.21 4.45
C PHE A 230 -7.12 -7.54 5.06
N PHE A 231 -8.09 -7.08 4.24
CA PHE A 231 -9.32 -6.47 4.73
C PHE A 231 -10.34 -7.49 5.24
N HIS A 232 -10.60 -8.54 4.46
CA HIS A 232 -11.84 -9.33 4.60
C HIS A 232 -11.62 -10.75 5.09
N MET A 233 -10.42 -11.32 4.99
CA MET A 233 -10.20 -12.72 5.37
C MET A 233 -9.65 -12.88 6.79
N ASP A 234 -9.40 -11.77 7.49
CA ASP A 234 -8.95 -11.73 8.89
C ASP A 234 -10.00 -11.01 9.76
N PRO A 235 -10.73 -11.74 10.63
CA PRO A 235 -11.70 -11.14 11.55
C PRO A 235 -11.09 -10.11 12.50
N GLU A 236 -9.83 -10.26 12.91
CA GLU A 236 -9.13 -9.32 13.76
C GLU A 236 -8.84 -8.01 13.01
N ASN A 237 -8.43 -8.08 11.73
CA ASN A 237 -8.28 -6.88 10.90
C ASN A 237 -9.61 -6.19 10.66
N GLN A 238 -10.68 -6.94 10.39
CA GLN A 238 -12.03 -6.36 10.29
C GLN A 238 -12.41 -5.64 11.59
N ALA A 239 -12.20 -6.24 12.76
CA ALA A 239 -12.51 -5.60 14.04
C ALA A 239 -11.65 -4.34 14.30
N ALA A 240 -10.42 -4.31 13.80
CA ALA A 240 -9.50 -3.19 13.96
C ALA A 240 -9.75 -2.05 12.96
N LEU A 241 -10.26 -2.34 11.75
CA LEU A 241 -10.34 -1.39 10.63
C LEU A 241 -11.77 -1.08 10.19
N ALA A 242 -12.76 -1.91 10.49
CA ALA A 242 -14.14 -1.70 10.07
C ALA A 242 -14.82 -0.62 10.92
N GLY A 243 -14.84 0.59 10.39
CA GLY A 243 -15.56 1.71 10.97
C GLY A 243 -15.53 2.93 10.06
N THR A 244 -16.50 3.82 10.23
CA THR A 244 -16.61 5.04 9.42
C THR A 244 -15.43 5.99 9.56
N GLY A 245 -14.61 5.82 10.60
CA GLY A 245 -13.36 6.54 10.84
C GLY A 245 -12.11 5.86 10.28
N ALA A 246 -12.24 4.74 9.57
CA ALA A 246 -11.16 3.85 9.15
C ALA A 246 -11.52 3.12 7.83
N GLY A 247 -10.92 1.96 7.59
CA GLY A 247 -11.32 1.05 6.50
C GLY A 247 -10.94 1.50 5.10
N ALA A 248 -9.81 2.22 5.00
CA ALA A 248 -9.19 2.60 3.74
C ALA A 248 -7.67 2.51 3.86
N LEU A 249 -7.01 2.36 2.71
CA LEU A 249 -5.58 2.55 2.55
C LEU A 249 -5.33 3.91 1.92
N TYR A 250 -4.40 4.66 2.50
CA TYR A 250 -4.06 6.00 2.03
C TYR A 250 -2.64 6.01 1.45
N PHE A 251 -2.53 6.32 0.16
CA PHE A 251 -1.27 6.35 -0.57
C PHE A 251 -0.84 7.79 -0.84
N TRP A 252 0.40 8.13 -0.54
CA TRP A 252 0.90 9.50 -0.70
C TRP A 252 1.20 9.83 -2.17
N GLU A 253 0.56 10.87 -2.69
CA GLU A 253 0.88 11.53 -3.95
C GLU A 253 1.56 12.88 -3.69
N GLN A 254 2.44 13.28 -4.60
CA GLN A 254 3.20 14.52 -4.46
C GLN A 254 3.69 15.03 -5.82
N ASN A 255 3.81 16.34 -5.92
CA ASN A 255 4.45 17.00 -7.04
C ASN A 255 5.08 18.31 -6.57
N SER A 256 6.09 18.18 -5.72
CA SER A 256 6.70 19.30 -5.05
C SER A 256 8.06 19.68 -5.65
N SER A 257 8.43 20.94 -5.46
CA SER A 257 9.77 21.48 -5.71
C SER A 257 10.44 22.03 -4.44
N SER A 258 9.86 21.74 -3.27
CA SER A 258 10.31 22.21 -1.97
C SER A 258 9.97 21.21 -0.86
N HIS A 259 10.78 21.16 0.19
CA HIS A 259 10.43 20.48 1.45
C HIS A 259 9.95 21.45 2.54
N VAL A 260 9.83 22.74 2.22
CA VAL A 260 9.14 23.69 3.09
C VAL A 260 7.66 23.36 3.03
N LEU A 261 7.07 22.97 4.16
CA LEU A 261 5.70 22.43 4.23
C LEU A 261 4.64 23.34 3.57
N ALA A 262 4.77 24.66 3.77
CA ALA A 262 3.93 25.69 3.14
C ALA A 262 4.03 25.79 1.61
N SER A 263 5.04 25.15 1.02
CA SER A 263 5.26 25.06 -0.43
C SER A 263 5.31 23.61 -0.92
N TYR A 264 5.07 22.65 -0.02
CA TYR A 264 5.06 21.23 -0.35
C TYR A 264 3.72 20.88 -0.95
N ILE A 265 3.72 20.34 -2.17
CA ILE A 265 2.49 19.93 -2.86
C ILE A 265 2.38 18.42 -2.79
N GLY A 266 1.35 17.93 -2.11
CA GLY A 266 1.01 16.51 -2.02
C GLY A 266 -0.30 16.28 -1.28
N GLY A 267 -0.72 15.02 -1.22
CA GLY A 267 -1.94 14.60 -0.55
C GLY A 267 -2.09 13.09 -0.60
N TYR A 268 -3.11 12.57 0.09
CA TYR A 268 -3.37 11.13 0.09
C TYR A 268 -4.45 10.72 -0.91
N ALA A 269 -4.11 9.80 -1.79
CA ALA A 269 -5.06 9.04 -2.56
C ALA A 269 -5.74 8.02 -1.66
N THR A 270 -7.00 7.71 -1.95
CA THR A 270 -7.83 6.85 -1.10
C THR A 270 -8.17 5.57 -1.85
N TYR A 271 -7.90 4.44 -1.22
CA TYR A 271 -8.14 3.10 -1.75
C TYR A 271 -8.98 2.29 -0.77
N THR A 272 -9.94 1.54 -1.29
CA THR A 272 -10.63 0.47 -0.56
C THR A 272 -10.98 -0.67 -1.52
N ILE A 273 -11.26 -1.84 -0.99
CA ILE A 273 -11.56 -3.04 -1.77
C ILE A 273 -12.68 -3.82 -1.08
N ASP A 274 -13.67 -4.28 -1.84
CA ASP A 274 -14.77 -5.05 -1.28
C ASP A 274 -14.42 -6.54 -1.13
N SER A 275 -15.32 -7.31 -0.50
CA SER A 275 -15.10 -8.75 -0.28
C SER A 275 -15.09 -9.57 -1.58
N GLY A 276 -15.63 -9.04 -2.67
CA GLY A 276 -15.54 -9.59 -4.02
C GLY A 276 -14.21 -9.30 -4.72
N GLY A 277 -13.38 -8.44 -4.15
CA GLY A 277 -12.12 -8.00 -4.73
C GLY A 277 -12.25 -6.81 -5.69
N ILE A 278 -13.38 -6.10 -5.66
CA ILE A 278 -13.61 -4.92 -6.49
C ILE A 278 -12.94 -3.71 -5.84
N VAL A 279 -11.90 -3.20 -6.49
CA VAL A 279 -11.16 -2.02 -6.04
C VAL A 279 -11.97 -0.75 -6.28
N SER A 280 -11.96 0.14 -5.30
CA SER A 280 -12.43 1.53 -5.40
C SER A 280 -11.29 2.47 -5.03
N TYR A 281 -11.03 3.43 -5.89
CA TYR A 281 -9.90 4.35 -5.74
C TYR A 281 -10.30 5.75 -6.18
N ILE A 282 -9.85 6.77 -5.44
CA ILE A 282 -9.85 8.16 -5.87
C ILE A 282 -8.45 8.76 -5.67
N PRO A 283 -7.94 9.57 -6.62
CA PRO A 283 -6.64 10.21 -6.50
C PRO A 283 -6.60 11.26 -5.38
N ALA A 284 -5.40 11.63 -4.95
CA ALA A 284 -5.22 12.69 -3.99
C ALA A 284 -5.64 14.05 -4.57
N PRO A 285 -6.39 14.89 -3.84
CA PRO A 285 -6.36 16.32 -4.09
C PRO A 285 -4.98 16.84 -3.71
N TRP A 286 -4.39 17.65 -4.58
CA TRP A 286 -3.09 18.23 -4.32
C TRP A 286 -3.23 19.46 -3.44
N ALA A 287 -2.44 19.52 -2.36
CA ALA A 287 -2.58 20.51 -1.29
C ALA A 287 -1.23 21.06 -0.83
N THR A 288 -1.25 22.24 -0.20
CA THR A 288 -0.14 22.75 0.63
C THR A 288 -0.53 22.83 2.09
N TYR A 289 0.45 22.82 3.00
CA TYR A 289 0.21 22.64 4.44
C TYR A 289 0.90 23.70 5.30
N ASP A 290 0.29 24.11 6.41
CA ASP A 290 0.93 24.99 7.40
C ASP A 290 1.98 24.23 8.24
N ALA A 291 2.68 24.92 9.14
CA ALA A 291 3.71 24.31 9.99
C ALA A 291 3.18 23.24 10.96
N ALA A 292 1.87 23.19 11.21
CA ALA A 292 1.21 22.16 12.01
C ALA A 292 0.66 21.01 11.14
N GLY A 293 0.86 21.06 9.82
CA GLY A 293 0.38 20.05 8.88
C GLY A 293 -1.08 20.21 8.49
N ASN A 294 -1.73 21.34 8.78
CA ASN A 294 -3.09 21.59 8.34
C ASN A 294 -3.11 22.07 6.90
N VAL A 295 -4.11 21.63 6.13
CA VAL A 295 -4.35 22.08 4.76
C VAL A 295 -4.54 23.61 4.72
N THR A 296 -3.76 24.28 3.87
CA THR A 296 -3.83 25.74 3.65
C THR A 296 -4.52 26.13 2.34
N GLY A 297 -4.58 25.21 1.37
CA GLY A 297 -5.21 25.45 0.08
C GLY A 297 -5.06 24.27 -0.87
N GLY A 298 -5.95 24.21 -1.87
CA GLY A 298 -5.83 23.29 -3.00
C GLY A 298 -4.86 23.85 -4.04
N VAL A 299 -3.92 23.02 -4.49
CA VAL A 299 -2.94 23.34 -5.53
C VAL A 299 -3.00 22.25 -6.60
N GLY A 300 -4.04 22.28 -7.41
CA GLY A 300 -4.31 21.27 -8.43
C GLY A 300 -3.51 21.46 -9.72
N THR A 301 -3.37 20.35 -10.45
CA THR A 301 -3.13 20.35 -11.89
C THR A 301 -4.33 20.90 -12.67
N SER A 302 -4.07 21.43 -13.86
CA SER A 302 -5.10 21.86 -14.81
C SER A 302 -6.22 20.80 -14.96
N PRO A 303 -7.49 21.22 -15.17
CA PRO A 303 -8.65 20.32 -15.38
C PRO A 303 -8.53 19.37 -16.58
N ASN A 304 -7.43 19.46 -17.35
CA ASN A 304 -7.07 18.55 -18.45
C ASN A 304 -6.05 17.47 -18.07
N SER A 305 -5.63 17.40 -16.81
CA SER A 305 -4.86 16.25 -16.32
C SER A 305 -5.83 15.06 -16.17
N THR A 306 -5.59 14.00 -16.95
CA THR A 306 -6.32 12.74 -16.80
C THR A 306 -6.02 12.18 -15.41
N PRO A 307 -7.03 12.05 -14.52
CA PRO A 307 -6.86 11.31 -13.29
C PRO A 307 -6.63 9.83 -13.65
N GLY A 308 -5.61 9.19 -13.07
CA GLY A 308 -5.42 7.74 -13.20
C GLY A 308 -4.36 7.31 -14.21
N VAL A 309 -3.09 7.61 -13.93
CA VAL A 309 -1.99 6.88 -14.61
C VAL A 309 -1.45 5.74 -13.74
N ASP A 310 -1.66 5.78 -12.41
CA ASP A 310 -1.33 4.70 -11.48
C ASP A 310 -2.49 4.55 -10.47
N VAL A 311 -3.22 3.43 -10.49
CA VAL A 311 -4.38 3.15 -9.60
C VAL A 311 -4.09 1.86 -8.86
N PRO A 312 -3.72 1.86 -7.55
CA PRO A 312 -3.29 0.66 -6.85
C PRO A 312 -4.16 -0.56 -7.16
N GLY A 313 -3.53 -1.67 -7.52
CA GLY A 313 -4.21 -2.92 -7.81
C GLY A 313 -4.70 -3.63 -6.55
N ARG A 314 -5.28 -4.82 -6.72
CA ARG A 314 -5.66 -5.69 -5.59
C ARG A 314 -4.45 -6.19 -4.82
N TYR A 315 -3.34 -6.48 -5.51
CA TYR A 315 -2.15 -7.05 -4.90
C TYR A 315 -1.14 -5.94 -4.63
N LEU A 316 -0.80 -5.75 -3.36
CA LEU A 316 0.14 -4.75 -2.90
C LEU A 316 1.56 -5.30 -3.14
N PRO A 317 2.40 -4.63 -3.94
CA PRO A 317 3.71 -5.17 -4.31
C PRO A 317 4.69 -5.17 -3.14
N VAL A 318 5.77 -5.91 -3.31
CA VAL A 318 6.86 -6.01 -2.33
C VAL A 318 7.32 -4.61 -1.96
N GLY A 319 7.30 -4.28 -0.67
CA GLY A 319 7.85 -3.01 -0.19
C GLY A 319 6.87 -1.84 -0.11
N GLN A 320 5.66 -1.94 -0.69
CA GLN A 320 4.73 -0.79 -0.78
C GLN A 320 4.27 -0.34 0.61
N GLY A 321 4.54 0.92 0.94
CA GLY A 321 4.01 1.59 2.14
C GLY A 321 2.69 2.32 1.90
N PHE A 322 1.85 2.40 2.92
CA PHE A 322 0.60 3.16 2.96
C PHE A 322 0.21 3.51 4.39
N MET A 323 -0.64 4.53 4.56
CA MET A 323 -1.22 4.88 5.85
C MET A 323 -2.53 4.10 6.06
N VAL A 324 -2.77 3.67 7.30
CA VAL A 324 -4.04 3.10 7.78
C VAL A 324 -4.48 3.81 9.04
N GLU A 325 -5.78 3.82 9.31
CA GLU A 325 -6.35 4.34 10.56
C GLU A 325 -7.11 3.24 11.29
N GLY A 326 -7.06 3.26 12.63
CA GLY A 326 -7.78 2.30 13.46
C GLY A 326 -9.22 2.73 13.76
N ALA A 327 -10.16 1.78 13.66
CA ALA A 327 -11.50 1.93 14.23
C ALA A 327 -11.50 1.68 15.76
N ALA A 328 -10.52 0.92 16.25
CA ALA A 328 -10.35 0.54 17.65
C ALA A 328 -8.87 0.55 18.06
N ASN A 329 -8.61 0.56 19.37
CA ASN A 329 -7.28 0.25 19.89
C ASN A 329 -7.04 -1.25 19.75
N ALA A 330 -6.30 -1.65 18.71
CA ALA A 330 -6.13 -3.04 18.32
C ALA A 330 -4.80 -3.26 17.58
N ASN A 331 -4.53 -4.52 17.24
CA ASN A 331 -3.51 -4.86 16.27
C ASN A 331 -4.19 -5.24 14.96
N ILE A 332 -3.58 -4.85 13.84
CA ILE A 332 -3.77 -5.47 12.54
C ILE A 332 -2.66 -6.50 12.31
N TYR A 333 -2.95 -7.48 11.49
CA TYR A 333 -2.16 -8.66 11.23
C TYR A 333 -1.85 -8.76 9.74
N PHE A 334 -0.62 -9.11 9.45
CA PHE A 334 -0.19 -9.61 8.15
C PHE A 334 0.16 -11.08 8.33
N ARG A 335 -0.38 -11.97 7.50
CA ARG A 335 -0.14 -13.42 7.62
C ARG A 335 0.35 -13.99 6.29
N ASN A 336 1.06 -15.13 6.36
CA ASN A 336 1.47 -15.85 5.16
C ASN A 336 0.30 -16.23 4.24
N THR A 337 -0.91 -16.40 4.78
CA THR A 337 -2.14 -16.66 4.00
C THR A 337 -2.58 -15.51 3.10
N TYR A 338 -2.05 -14.28 3.29
CA TYR A 338 -2.37 -13.13 2.43
C TYR A 338 -1.39 -12.98 1.28
N ARG A 339 -0.36 -13.83 1.24
CA ARG A 339 0.75 -13.68 0.32
C ARG A 339 0.41 -14.36 -0.99
N GLU A 340 0.63 -13.65 -2.07
CA GLU A 340 0.35 -14.13 -3.42
C GLU A 340 1.54 -13.85 -4.34
N TYR A 341 1.62 -14.56 -5.46
CA TYR A 341 2.62 -14.29 -6.49
C TYR A 341 2.03 -13.44 -7.61
N TRP A 342 2.24 -12.12 -7.52
CA TRP A 342 1.83 -11.17 -8.56
C TRP A 342 2.97 -10.24 -8.93
N LYS A 343 3.29 -10.23 -10.21
CA LYS A 343 4.34 -9.38 -10.77
C LYS A 343 3.87 -7.93 -10.87
N GLU A 344 4.77 -6.97 -10.65
CA GLU A 344 4.44 -5.56 -10.89
C GLU A 344 4.06 -5.30 -12.36
N SER A 345 4.65 -6.05 -13.29
CA SER A 345 4.33 -6.03 -14.72
C SER A 345 2.96 -6.62 -15.10
N SER A 346 2.22 -7.23 -14.17
CA SER A 346 0.93 -7.89 -14.45
C SER A 346 -0.26 -6.92 -14.53
N GLY A 347 -0.13 -5.69 -14.03
CA GLY A 347 -1.20 -4.68 -13.98
C GLY A 347 -1.95 -4.65 -12.65
N ASP A 348 -2.28 -5.82 -12.08
CA ASP A 348 -3.05 -5.93 -10.82
C ASP A 348 -2.20 -5.84 -9.54
N SER A 349 -0.88 -5.70 -9.71
CA SER A 349 0.09 -5.36 -8.69
C SER A 349 0.98 -4.28 -9.28
N HIS A 350 1.11 -3.10 -8.67
CA HIS A 350 2.08 -2.09 -9.11
C HIS A 350 2.41 -1.16 -7.96
N PHE A 351 3.67 -0.75 -7.90
CA PHE A 351 4.14 0.11 -6.83
C PHE A 351 3.62 1.51 -7.09
N PHE A 352 2.80 2.01 -6.17
CA PHE A 352 2.20 3.33 -6.28
C PHE A 352 3.27 4.41 -6.16
N ARG A 353 3.48 5.16 -7.24
CA ARG A 353 4.42 6.28 -7.31
C ARG A 353 3.75 7.48 -7.94
N SER A 354 4.04 8.66 -7.40
CA SER A 354 3.68 9.91 -8.05
C SER A 354 4.61 10.17 -9.24
N GLN A 355 4.16 9.90 -10.47
CA GLN A 355 4.77 10.32 -11.74
C GLN A 355 6.25 9.91 -11.97
N ASP A 356 6.49 8.96 -12.89
CA ASP A 356 7.80 8.81 -13.55
C ASP A 356 7.66 8.76 -15.08
N GLN A 357 8.50 9.53 -15.78
CA GLN A 357 8.56 9.74 -17.23
C GLN A 357 9.04 8.52 -18.05
N ASN A 358 9.13 7.33 -17.47
CA ASN A 358 9.73 6.16 -18.12
C ASN A 358 8.89 4.89 -17.99
N ALA A 359 7.59 5.00 -17.73
CA ALA A 359 6.69 3.95 -18.21
C ALA A 359 6.80 3.98 -19.74
N SER A 360 7.40 2.93 -20.30
CA SER A 360 7.45 2.76 -21.76
C SER A 360 6.02 2.92 -22.27
N GLU A 361 5.81 3.87 -23.18
CA GLU A 361 4.58 4.06 -23.95
C GLU A 361 4.25 2.75 -24.69
N ASN A 362 3.62 1.79 -23.99
CA ASN A 362 2.97 0.58 -24.52
C ASN A 362 2.37 -0.25 -23.38
N GLN A 363 1.76 0.39 -22.38
CA GLN A 363 0.69 -0.26 -21.65
C GLN A 363 -0.61 0.26 -22.25
N ASN A 364 -1.02 -0.34 -23.36
CA ASN A 364 -2.45 -0.48 -23.60
C ASN A 364 -2.95 -1.39 -22.47
N VAL A 365 -3.15 -0.84 -21.27
CA VAL A 365 -4.10 -1.43 -20.35
C VAL A 365 -5.40 -1.31 -21.11
N ASN A 366 -5.78 -2.39 -21.79
CA ASN A 366 -7.17 -2.57 -22.15
C ASN A 366 -7.91 -2.41 -20.82
N GLU A 367 -8.63 -1.30 -20.66
CA GLU A 367 -9.59 -1.08 -19.58
C GLU A 367 -10.61 -2.24 -19.48
N ASP A 368 -10.61 -3.12 -20.48
CA ASP A 368 -11.52 -4.22 -20.74
C ASP A 368 -11.18 -5.56 -20.03
N THR A 369 -10.16 -5.69 -19.16
CA THR A 369 -9.94 -6.98 -18.46
C THR A 369 -9.72 -6.93 -16.95
N SER A 370 -9.28 -5.81 -16.36
CA SER A 370 -9.13 -5.69 -14.88
C SER A 370 -10.17 -4.79 -14.21
N ASN A 371 -11.03 -4.10 -14.98
CA ASN A 371 -12.07 -3.18 -14.48
C ASN A 371 -13.49 -3.55 -14.94
N LEU A 372 -13.72 -4.76 -15.44
CA LEU A 372 -15.08 -5.25 -15.70
C LEU A 372 -15.79 -5.47 -14.38
N LEU A 373 -16.62 -4.49 -14.00
CA LEU A 373 -17.52 -4.61 -12.86
C LEU A 373 -18.53 -5.75 -13.14
N PRO A 374 -18.85 -6.59 -12.15
CA PRO A 374 -19.94 -7.57 -12.28
C PRO A 374 -21.23 -6.90 -12.76
N SER A 375 -22.06 -7.63 -13.50
CA SER A 375 -23.26 -7.07 -14.11
C SER A 375 -24.30 -6.53 -13.10
N ASN A 376 -24.24 -6.98 -11.84
CA ASN A 376 -25.06 -6.47 -10.73
C ASN A 376 -24.42 -5.30 -9.98
N TYR A 377 -23.32 -4.75 -10.49
CA TYR A 377 -22.56 -3.68 -9.88
C TYR A 377 -22.47 -2.49 -10.84
N MET A 378 -22.92 -1.33 -10.39
CA MET A 378 -22.84 -0.07 -11.13
C MET A 378 -21.85 0.87 -10.44
N ARG A 379 -21.17 1.69 -11.22
CA ARG A 379 -20.25 2.70 -10.66
C ARG A 379 -20.33 3.98 -11.44
N PHE A 380 -20.33 5.11 -10.74
CA PHE A 380 -20.11 6.40 -11.37
C PHE A 380 -19.10 7.25 -10.62
N ARG A 381 -18.44 8.14 -11.37
CA ARG A 381 -17.46 9.10 -10.85
C ARG A 381 -17.88 10.53 -11.19
N ILE A 382 -17.82 11.41 -10.20
CA ILE A 382 -18.03 12.85 -10.36
C ILE A 382 -16.73 13.57 -10.00
N VAL A 383 -16.36 14.55 -10.81
CA VAL A 383 -15.26 15.47 -10.51
C VAL A 383 -15.82 16.85 -10.23
N TYR A 384 -15.49 17.39 -9.07
CA TYR A 384 -15.72 18.77 -8.65
C TYR A 384 -14.46 19.59 -8.94
N ASP A 385 -14.56 20.60 -9.80
CA ASP A 385 -13.48 21.53 -10.09
C ASP A 385 -13.85 22.95 -9.69
N ILE A 386 -12.86 23.66 -9.16
CA ILE A 386 -12.90 25.10 -8.95
C ILE A 386 -11.60 25.76 -9.38
N GLU A 387 -11.69 27.04 -9.70
CA GLU A 387 -10.55 27.91 -9.98
C GLU A 387 -10.76 29.25 -9.28
N HIS A 388 -9.82 29.63 -8.42
CA HIS A 388 -9.81 30.93 -7.76
C HIS A 388 -8.41 31.53 -7.76
N ASN A 389 -8.27 32.79 -8.21
CA ASN A 389 -6.98 33.49 -8.31
C ASN A 389 -5.88 32.65 -8.98
N SER A 390 -6.21 31.97 -10.07
CA SER A 390 -5.30 31.06 -10.80
C SER A 390 -4.80 29.85 -9.99
N GLN A 391 -5.45 29.52 -8.88
CA GLN A 391 -5.27 28.25 -8.16
C GLN A 391 -6.43 27.33 -8.52
N TYR A 392 -6.08 26.13 -8.97
CA TYR A 392 -7.04 25.08 -9.30
C TYR A 392 -7.21 24.13 -8.12
N PHE A 393 -8.41 23.59 -7.94
CA PHE A 393 -8.64 22.46 -7.07
C PHE A 393 -9.61 21.51 -7.75
N SER A 394 -9.27 20.23 -7.73
CA SER A 394 -10.09 19.15 -8.28
C SER A 394 -10.26 18.06 -7.23
N ARG A 395 -11.50 17.61 -7.06
CA ARG A 395 -11.87 16.50 -6.20
C ARG A 395 -12.63 15.47 -7.01
N GLU A 396 -12.11 14.26 -7.04
CA GLU A 396 -12.84 13.12 -7.58
C GLU A 396 -13.63 12.43 -6.47
N LEU A 397 -14.85 12.03 -6.80
CA LEU A 397 -15.77 11.30 -5.96
C LEU A 397 -16.27 10.08 -6.71
N LEU A 398 -16.42 8.97 -5.99
CA LEU A 398 -16.87 7.69 -6.55
C LEU A 398 -18.10 7.21 -5.81
N VAL A 399 -19.06 6.65 -6.55
CA VAL A 399 -20.19 5.91 -5.99
C VAL A 399 -20.22 4.52 -6.59
N ASN A 400 -20.26 3.53 -5.71
CA ASN A 400 -20.55 2.13 -5.99
C ASN A 400 -22.03 1.87 -5.75
N MET A 401 -22.70 1.16 -6.65
CA MET A 401 -24.08 0.72 -6.44
C MET A 401 -24.18 -0.78 -6.68
N ALA A 402 -24.62 -1.52 -5.68
CA ALA A 402 -24.78 -2.96 -5.75
C ALA A 402 -26.04 -3.38 -4.97
N ASP A 403 -26.60 -4.54 -5.29
CA ASP A 403 -27.76 -5.10 -4.60
C ASP A 403 -27.48 -5.50 -3.15
N TYR A 404 -26.21 -5.76 -2.82
CA TYR A 404 -25.73 -6.08 -1.48
C TYR A 404 -25.22 -4.86 -0.68
N ALA A 405 -25.18 -3.67 -1.28
CA ALA A 405 -24.87 -2.45 -0.54
C ALA A 405 -26.05 -2.03 0.35
N THR A 406 -25.76 -1.32 1.43
CA THR A 406 -26.73 -0.84 2.41
C THR A 406 -26.80 0.69 2.43
N ASP A 407 -27.77 1.25 3.16
CA ASP A 407 -27.81 2.70 3.45
C ASP A 407 -26.92 3.07 4.64
N ASP A 408 -26.29 2.06 5.27
CA ASP A 408 -25.33 2.20 6.36
C ASP A 408 -23.90 2.03 5.82
N TYR A 409 -22.91 2.02 6.72
CA TYR A 409 -21.51 1.88 6.31
C TYR A 409 -21.19 0.43 5.91
N ASP A 410 -20.71 0.26 4.67
CA ASP A 410 -20.28 -1.00 4.08
C ASP A 410 -18.75 -1.06 4.01
N TYR A 411 -18.14 -1.75 4.97
CA TYR A 411 -16.69 -1.94 5.04
C TYR A 411 -16.11 -2.52 3.74
N GLY A 412 -15.10 -1.86 3.20
CA GLY A 412 -14.45 -2.25 1.94
C GLY A 412 -15.12 -1.69 0.68
N MET A 413 -16.36 -1.21 0.74
CA MET A 413 -17.03 -0.57 -0.41
C MET A 413 -16.92 0.96 -0.37
N GLU A 414 -16.64 1.49 0.81
CA GLU A 414 -16.69 2.91 1.13
C GLU A 414 -15.41 3.36 1.79
N ALA A 415 -15.03 4.61 1.53
CA ALA A 415 -13.84 5.18 2.12
C ALA A 415 -14.07 6.66 2.46
N LYS A 416 -13.80 6.98 3.72
CA LYS A 416 -13.77 8.38 4.16
C LYS A 416 -12.61 9.11 3.49
N LEU A 417 -12.74 10.42 3.34
CA LEU A 417 -11.62 11.25 2.90
C LEU A 417 -10.49 11.25 3.95
N SER A 418 -9.24 11.24 3.48
CA SER A 418 -8.06 11.48 4.33
C SER A 418 -8.11 12.87 4.97
N GLU A 419 -8.60 13.86 4.21
CA GLU A 419 -8.63 15.26 4.61
C GLU A 419 -9.71 16.04 3.84
N THR A 420 -10.20 17.13 4.46
CA THR A 420 -11.18 18.05 3.86
C THR A 420 -10.62 19.45 3.71
N PHE A 421 -11.14 20.20 2.74
CA PHE A 421 -10.61 21.49 2.33
C PHE A 421 -11.62 22.63 2.56
N PRO A 422 -11.17 23.90 2.62
CA PRO A 422 -12.07 25.04 2.72
C PRO A 422 -13.09 25.12 1.58
N SER A 423 -12.68 24.82 0.35
CA SER A 423 -13.58 24.56 -0.76
C SER A 423 -13.42 23.10 -1.17
N ASP A 424 -14.52 22.34 -1.22
CA ASP A 424 -14.46 20.89 -1.31
C ASP A 424 -15.80 20.30 -1.74
N ALA A 425 -15.81 19.04 -2.14
CA ALA A 425 -17.02 18.26 -2.35
C ALA A 425 -16.86 16.86 -1.75
N TYR A 426 -17.92 16.32 -1.14
CA TYR A 426 -17.90 14.97 -0.57
C TYR A 426 -19.31 14.42 -0.32
N PHE A 427 -19.40 13.10 -0.20
CA PHE A 427 -20.58 12.40 0.30
C PHE A 427 -20.59 12.34 1.82
N VAL A 428 -21.76 12.04 2.41
CA VAL A 428 -21.90 11.89 3.86
C VAL A 428 -22.41 10.50 4.19
N CYS A 429 -21.63 9.77 4.99
CA CYS A 429 -22.07 8.54 5.65
C CYS A 429 -21.87 8.70 7.15
N LYS A 430 -22.94 8.53 7.94
CA LYS A 430 -22.94 8.67 9.42
C LYS A 430 -22.23 9.94 9.94
N ASN A 431 -22.48 11.09 9.30
CA ASN A 431 -21.88 12.40 9.61
C ASN A 431 -20.36 12.51 9.36
N VAL A 432 -19.77 11.57 8.63
CA VAL A 432 -18.35 11.61 8.23
C VAL A 432 -18.26 11.95 6.73
N PRO A 433 -17.27 12.76 6.30
CA PRO A 433 -17.01 13.04 4.88
C PRO A 433 -16.42 11.84 4.13
N PHE A 434 -17.09 11.39 3.07
CA PHE A 434 -16.69 10.26 2.23
C PHE A 434 -16.35 10.70 0.80
N GLY A 435 -15.26 10.14 0.27
CA GLY A 435 -14.88 10.29 -1.13
C GLY A 435 -15.36 9.13 -2.01
N ILE A 436 -15.53 7.96 -1.40
CA ILE A 436 -16.03 6.74 -2.03
C ILE A 436 -17.26 6.30 -1.23
N LEU A 437 -18.43 6.26 -1.84
CA LEU A 437 -19.68 5.84 -1.20
C LEU A 437 -20.23 4.56 -1.84
N ALA A 438 -20.97 3.75 -1.09
CA ALA A 438 -21.68 2.58 -1.57
C ALA A 438 -23.16 2.72 -1.22
N VAL A 439 -24.02 2.29 -2.13
CA VAL A 439 -25.47 2.45 -1.96
C VAL A 439 -26.27 1.40 -2.72
N PRO A 440 -27.43 0.94 -2.22
CA PRO A 440 -28.31 0.11 -3.03
C PRO A 440 -28.87 0.88 -4.23
N PHE A 441 -28.99 0.21 -5.38
CA PHE A 441 -29.58 0.83 -6.56
C PHE A 441 -31.11 0.83 -6.54
N TYR A 442 -31.72 1.99 -6.79
CA TYR A 442 -33.12 2.14 -7.19
C TYR A 442 -33.30 3.45 -7.96
N LEU A 443 -34.26 3.49 -8.88
CA LEU A 443 -34.40 4.55 -9.89
C LEU A 443 -34.50 5.97 -9.30
N ASP A 444 -35.26 6.13 -8.22
CA ASP A 444 -35.53 7.44 -7.61
C ASP A 444 -34.52 7.84 -6.52
N ARG A 445 -33.34 7.20 -6.50
CA ARG A 445 -32.36 7.43 -5.46
C ARG A 445 -31.76 8.83 -5.53
N LYS A 446 -31.70 9.48 -4.35
CA LYS A 446 -31.00 10.75 -4.15
C LYS A 446 -29.80 10.50 -3.25
N ILE A 447 -28.61 10.90 -3.73
CA ILE A 447 -27.37 10.78 -2.97
C ILE A 447 -26.97 12.18 -2.51
N PRO A 448 -26.93 12.46 -1.20
CA PRO A 448 -26.53 13.76 -0.68
C PRO A 448 -25.08 14.07 -1.05
N LEU A 449 -24.88 15.16 -1.79
CA LEU A 449 -23.56 15.72 -2.10
C LEU A 449 -23.39 17.03 -1.34
N VAL A 450 -22.36 17.10 -0.49
CA VAL A 450 -21.99 18.34 0.19
C VAL A 450 -21.01 19.09 -0.68
N VAL A 451 -21.25 20.39 -0.89
CA VAL A 451 -20.38 21.29 -1.65
C VAL A 451 -20.01 22.47 -0.75
N LYS A 452 -18.71 22.65 -0.51
CA LYS A 452 -18.15 23.79 0.22
C LYS A 452 -17.52 24.75 -0.77
N VAL A 453 -17.90 26.02 -0.68
CA VAL A 453 -17.36 27.10 -1.51
C VAL A 453 -16.86 28.21 -0.59
N HIS A 454 -15.55 28.32 -0.41
CA HIS A 454 -14.94 29.28 0.51
C HIS A 454 -14.99 30.72 -0.01
N HIS A 455 -14.89 30.89 -1.34
CA HIS A 455 -14.96 32.18 -2.02
C HIS A 455 -16.01 32.12 -3.13
N GLN A 456 -16.73 33.22 -3.35
CA GLN A 456 -17.66 33.33 -4.46
C GLN A 456 -16.92 33.09 -5.79
N GLN A 457 -17.27 32.00 -6.47
CA GLN A 457 -16.62 31.54 -7.69
C GLN A 457 -17.54 30.60 -8.47
N ASN A 458 -17.16 30.27 -9.70
CA ASN A 458 -17.84 29.24 -10.48
C ASN A 458 -17.41 27.86 -10.00
N VAL A 459 -18.39 26.96 -9.85
CA VAL A 459 -18.18 25.54 -9.59
C VAL A 459 -18.48 24.77 -10.86
N LYS A 460 -17.64 23.79 -11.20
CA LYS A 460 -17.85 22.89 -12.33
C LYS A 460 -17.94 21.46 -11.84
N PHE A 461 -18.98 20.75 -12.27
CA PHE A 461 -19.10 19.31 -12.11
C PHE A 461 -18.92 18.63 -13.46
N ARG A 462 -18.23 17.49 -13.47
CA ARG A 462 -18.09 16.63 -14.65
C ARG A 462 -18.32 15.18 -14.24
N THR A 463 -19.08 14.44 -15.03
CA THR A 463 -19.11 12.98 -14.94
C THR A 463 -17.90 12.44 -15.66
N TYR A 464 -17.09 11.64 -14.97
CA TYR A 464 -15.85 11.11 -15.52
C TYR A 464 -16.01 9.68 -16.05
N ALA A 465 -16.87 8.86 -15.44
CA ALA A 465 -17.20 7.52 -15.92
C ALA A 465 -18.58 7.08 -15.41
N LEU A 466 -19.35 6.40 -16.27
CA LEU A 466 -20.55 5.63 -15.92
C LEU A 466 -20.30 4.18 -16.36
N GLN A 467 -20.26 3.25 -15.41
CA GLN A 467 -19.98 1.84 -15.66
C GLN A 467 -21.20 0.99 -15.28
N ASN A 468 -21.63 0.11 -16.19
CA ASN A 468 -22.84 -0.71 -16.07
C ASN A 468 -24.15 0.11 -15.91
N PHE A 469 -24.18 1.35 -16.41
CA PHE A 469 -25.41 2.14 -16.52
C PHE A 469 -26.11 1.87 -17.86
N PRO A 470 -27.44 1.62 -17.88
CA PRO A 470 -28.22 1.64 -19.11
C PRO A 470 -28.14 3.00 -19.81
N ASP A 471 -28.10 3.02 -21.14
CA ASP A 471 -28.01 4.26 -21.95
C ASP A 471 -29.21 5.20 -21.73
N ASP A 472 -30.35 4.67 -21.29
CA ASP A 472 -31.59 5.39 -21.03
C ASP A 472 -31.80 5.78 -19.56
N LEU A 473 -30.79 5.56 -18.70
CA LEU A 473 -30.84 5.94 -17.29
C LEU A 473 -30.14 7.30 -17.07
N PRO A 474 -30.89 8.42 -17.00
CA PRO A 474 -30.28 9.72 -16.79
C PRO A 474 -29.80 9.90 -15.34
N VAL A 475 -28.64 10.55 -15.18
CA VAL A 475 -28.10 10.98 -13.88
C VAL A 475 -28.17 12.50 -13.81
N TYR A 476 -28.78 13.04 -12.75
CA TYR A 476 -29.01 14.46 -12.57
C TYR A 476 -28.28 15.01 -11.34
N LEU A 477 -27.81 16.25 -11.43
CA LEU A 477 -27.48 17.06 -10.26
C LEU A 477 -28.75 17.83 -9.85
N HIS A 478 -29.21 17.63 -8.61
CA HIS A 478 -30.45 18.21 -8.09
C HIS A 478 -30.14 19.31 -7.08
N ASP A 479 -30.63 20.53 -7.34
CA ASP A 479 -30.45 21.70 -6.48
C ASP A 479 -31.58 21.74 -5.44
N ILE A 480 -31.22 21.55 -4.17
CA ILE A 480 -32.19 21.51 -3.08
C ILE A 480 -32.90 22.86 -2.82
N ASP A 481 -32.36 23.98 -3.33
CA ASP A 481 -32.91 25.31 -3.10
C ASP A 481 -33.95 25.72 -4.16
N ASN A 482 -33.84 25.22 -5.40
CA ASN A 482 -34.63 25.70 -6.54
C ASN A 482 -35.53 24.63 -7.23
N ASN A 483 -35.64 23.42 -6.66
CA ASN A 483 -36.24 22.18 -7.24
C ASN A 483 -35.43 21.59 -8.40
#